data_AF-A0A5B9PJ32-F1
#
_entry.id   AF-A0A5B9PJ32-F1
#
_cell.length_a   1.000
_cell.length_b   1.000
_cell.length_c   1.000
_cell.angle_alpha   90.00
_cell.angle_beta   90.00
_cell.angle_gamma   90.00
#
_symmetry.space_group_name_H-M   'P 1'
#
loop_
_entity.id
_entity.type
_entity.pdbx_description
1 polymer ?
#
loop_
_entity_poly.entity_id
_entity_poly.type
_entity_poly.pdbx_seq_one_letter_code
_entity_poly.pdbx_strand_id
1 'polypeptide(L)'
;MPSHRFLNAASLLAVAILFTGCTTTRTTDTARTGMEQLLISNAVDQTLDKVALPAVAGRKVFVDDKYLEAVDKGYIMGSLRQRLMTAGALVVDAKDGSDMTLEIFSGGVGTDNVESYLGVPGLTVPGMPVEIPEVRVYEKKSQFGTAKLGLVAYATTTGEMLYDSGRTLARADDSRWSVMGVGPFQEGSVREEVNRSTGSTDFTARVANSVDDLKIR
;
A
#
# COMPACT_ATOMS: atom_id res chain seq x y z
N MET A 1 17.30 18.91 -56.34
CA MET A 1 16.11 18.63 -55.50
C MET A 1 16.50 17.88 -54.21
N PRO A 2 17.06 18.54 -53.18
CA PRO A 2 17.32 17.90 -51.87
C PRO A 2 16.34 18.31 -50.75
N SER A 3 15.50 19.34 -50.98
CA SER A 3 14.69 20.01 -49.95
C SER A 3 13.63 19.12 -49.27
N HIS A 4 13.04 18.15 -49.98
CA HIS A 4 12.01 17.27 -49.41
C HIS A 4 12.58 16.22 -48.44
N ARG A 5 13.84 15.80 -48.62
CA ARG A 5 14.49 14.83 -47.73
C ARG A 5 14.85 15.45 -46.39
N PHE A 6 15.28 16.72 -46.39
CA PHE A 6 15.54 17.48 -45.17
C PHE A 6 14.26 17.86 -44.42
N LEU A 7 13.18 18.18 -45.15
CA LEU A 7 11.87 18.48 -44.54
C LEU A 7 11.26 17.25 -43.85
N ASN A 8 11.36 16.07 -44.48
CA ASN A 8 10.86 14.82 -43.89
C ASN A 8 11.70 14.36 -42.69
N ALA A 9 13.02 14.55 -42.72
CA ALA A 9 13.89 14.24 -41.58
C ALA A 9 13.64 15.17 -40.38
N ALA A 10 13.41 16.47 -40.63
CA ALA A 10 13.05 17.43 -39.60
C ALA A 10 11.68 17.14 -38.97
N SER A 11 10.70 16.68 -39.77
CA SER A 11 9.37 16.33 -39.27
C SER A 11 9.38 15.04 -38.41
N LEU A 12 10.22 14.06 -38.73
CA LEU A 12 10.41 12.85 -37.91
C LEU A 12 11.13 13.16 -36.59
N LEU A 13 12.10 14.07 -36.59
CA LEU A 13 12.79 14.51 -35.38
C LEU A 13 11.88 15.36 -34.47
N ALA A 14 11.00 16.19 -35.05
CA ALA A 14 9.99 16.95 -34.30
C ALA A 14 8.93 16.06 -33.64
N VAL A 15 8.55 14.95 -34.27
CA VAL A 15 7.64 13.96 -33.66
C VAL A 15 8.33 13.15 -32.54
N ALA A 16 9.64 12.91 -32.65
CA ALA A 16 10.42 12.22 -31.60
C ALA A 16 10.61 13.07 -30.34
N ILE A 17 10.68 14.41 -30.46
CA ILE A 17 10.80 15.33 -29.31
C ILE A 17 9.49 15.46 -28.53
N LEU A 18 8.33 15.10 -29.13
CA LEU A 18 7.04 15.09 -28.44
C LEU A 18 6.88 13.94 -27.41
N PHE A 19 7.84 13.02 -27.32
CA PHE A 19 7.85 11.90 -26.36
C PHE A 19 8.84 12.08 -25.19
N THR A 20 9.17 13.32 -24.81
CA THR A 20 9.90 13.56 -23.55
C THR A 20 8.92 13.53 -22.38
N GLY A 21 8.60 12.33 -21.89
CA GLY A 21 7.86 12.14 -20.64
C GLY A 21 8.78 12.41 -19.44
N CYS A 22 8.64 13.57 -18.80
CA CYS A 22 9.27 13.81 -17.50
C CYS A 22 8.38 13.19 -16.41
N THR A 23 8.73 11.98 -15.97
CA THR A 23 8.05 11.32 -14.84
C THR A 23 8.67 11.81 -13.54
N THR A 24 7.90 12.55 -12.75
CA THR A 24 8.30 12.93 -11.39
C THR A 24 7.63 11.97 -10.40
N THR A 25 8.42 11.37 -9.50
CA THR A 25 7.89 10.55 -8.41
C THR A 25 8.33 11.06 -7.04
N ARG A 26 7.30 11.36 -6.23
CA ARG A 26 7.27 11.55 -4.77
C ARG A 26 7.74 12.92 -4.23
N THR A 27 6.88 13.92 -4.37
CA THR A 27 6.77 15.01 -3.40
C THR A 27 5.75 14.61 -2.33
N THR A 28 6.19 14.49 -1.08
CA THR A 28 5.31 14.31 0.08
C THR A 28 5.67 15.37 1.09
N ASP A 29 4.68 16.10 1.59
CA ASP A 29 4.88 17.11 2.62
C ASP A 29 4.81 16.50 4.03
N THR A 30 4.43 15.22 4.12
CA THR A 30 4.36 14.43 5.36
C THR A 30 5.50 13.43 5.47
N ALA A 31 5.81 13.00 6.70
CA ALA A 31 6.89 12.05 7.01
C ALA A 31 6.76 10.70 6.27
N ARG A 32 5.52 10.21 6.10
CA ARG A 32 5.17 9.02 5.31
C ARG A 32 4.17 9.38 4.24
N THR A 33 4.17 8.65 3.12
CA THR A 33 3.19 8.91 2.05
C THR A 33 1.81 8.41 2.44
N GLY A 34 0.75 9.01 1.87
CA GLY A 34 -0.60 8.51 2.04
C GLY A 34 -0.75 7.05 1.59
N MET A 35 -0.09 6.65 0.50
CA MET A 35 -0.10 5.26 0.03
C MET A 35 0.52 4.28 1.01
N GLU A 36 1.64 4.65 1.63
CA GLU A 36 2.28 3.82 2.66
C GLU A 36 1.34 3.61 3.87
N GLN A 37 0.66 4.67 4.31
CA GLN A 37 -0.32 4.56 5.41
C GLN A 37 -1.52 3.69 5.02
N LEU A 38 -2.05 3.87 3.80
CA LEU A 38 -3.20 3.09 3.30
C LEU A 38 -2.86 1.61 3.06
N LEU A 39 -1.64 1.30 2.61
CA LEU A 39 -1.15 -0.07 2.47
C LEU A 39 -1.11 -0.78 3.82
N ILE A 40 -0.64 -0.10 4.87
CA ILE A 40 -0.62 -0.66 6.23
C ILE A 40 -2.04 -0.83 6.76
N SER A 41 -2.89 0.22 6.67
CA SER A 41 -4.25 0.15 7.21
C SER A 41 -5.09 -0.94 6.53
N ASN A 42 -5.02 -1.04 5.21
CA ASN A 42 -5.73 -2.05 4.45
C ASN A 42 -5.23 -3.47 4.80
N ALA A 43 -3.92 -3.68 4.93
CA ALA A 43 -3.37 -4.97 5.36
C ALA A 43 -3.81 -5.33 6.80
N VAL A 44 -3.88 -4.35 7.71
CA VAL A 44 -4.39 -4.54 9.08
C VAL A 44 -5.86 -4.95 9.05
N ASP A 45 -6.69 -4.25 8.29
CA ASP A 45 -8.14 -4.53 8.23
C ASP A 45 -8.40 -5.92 7.65
N GLN A 46 -7.74 -6.27 6.53
CA GLN A 46 -7.82 -7.61 5.96
C GLN A 46 -7.32 -8.70 6.93
N THR A 47 -6.35 -8.38 7.79
CA THR A 47 -5.85 -9.33 8.80
C THR A 47 -6.87 -9.53 9.91
N LEU A 48 -7.45 -8.44 10.42
CA LEU A 48 -8.46 -8.48 11.47
C LEU A 48 -9.79 -9.08 10.98
N ASP A 49 -10.14 -8.93 9.70
CA ASP A 49 -11.34 -9.55 9.09
C ASP A 49 -11.28 -11.07 9.09
N LYS A 50 -10.08 -11.63 8.99
CA LYS A 50 -9.85 -13.08 9.03
C LYS A 50 -9.81 -13.64 10.46
N VAL A 51 -9.82 -12.77 11.48
CA VAL A 51 -9.78 -13.17 12.88
C VAL A 51 -11.20 -13.20 13.46
N ALA A 52 -11.62 -14.37 13.93
CA ALA A 52 -12.84 -14.46 14.73
C ALA A 52 -12.61 -13.80 16.10
N LEU A 53 -13.60 -13.07 16.61
CA LEU A 53 -13.53 -12.56 17.97
C LEU A 53 -13.97 -13.65 18.96
N PRO A 54 -13.39 -13.67 20.18
CA PRO A 54 -13.97 -14.46 21.26
C PRO A 54 -15.39 -14.02 21.57
N ALA A 55 -16.14 -14.82 22.33
CA ALA A 55 -17.46 -14.41 22.80
C ALA A 55 -17.33 -13.20 23.73
N VAL A 56 -17.44 -11.96 23.24
CA VAL A 56 -17.16 -10.75 24.04
C VAL A 56 -18.40 -10.02 24.55
N ALA A 57 -19.58 -10.39 24.05
CA ALA A 57 -20.84 -9.72 24.35
C ALA A 57 -21.10 -9.63 25.86
N GLY A 58 -21.33 -8.40 26.34
CA GLY A 58 -21.65 -8.10 27.74
C GLY A 58 -20.48 -8.21 28.73
N ARG A 59 -19.28 -8.61 28.28
CA ARG A 59 -18.09 -8.71 29.14
C ARG A 59 -17.31 -7.40 29.16
N LYS A 60 -16.71 -7.08 30.29
CA LYS A 60 -15.70 -6.03 30.39
C LYS A 60 -14.37 -6.53 29.84
N VAL A 61 -13.95 -5.99 28.70
CA VAL A 61 -12.74 -6.42 27.99
C VAL A 61 -11.68 -5.35 28.09
N PHE A 62 -10.54 -5.68 28.68
CA PHE A 62 -9.33 -4.87 28.59
C PHE A 62 -8.52 -5.35 27.38
N VAL A 63 -8.05 -4.43 26.53
CA VAL A 63 -7.19 -4.77 25.39
C VAL A 63 -5.76 -4.41 25.75
N ASP A 64 -4.92 -5.43 25.83
CA ASP A 64 -3.50 -5.29 26.13
C ASP A 64 -2.70 -5.28 24.82
N ASP A 65 -1.91 -4.23 24.65
CA ASP A 65 -1.14 -3.94 23.45
C ASP A 65 0.38 -4.08 23.67
N LYS A 66 0.78 -4.66 24.80
CA LYS A 66 2.17 -4.79 25.22
C LYS A 66 3.06 -5.49 24.20
N TYR A 67 2.52 -6.46 23.46
CA TYR A 67 3.23 -7.24 22.44
C TYR A 67 2.93 -6.80 21.01
N LEU A 68 2.28 -5.65 20.85
CA LEU A 68 1.97 -5.04 19.56
C LEU A 68 3.04 -3.99 19.24
N GLU A 69 3.95 -4.35 18.33
CA GLU A 69 4.96 -3.48 17.75
C GLU A 69 4.62 -3.17 16.30
N ALA A 70 4.21 -1.91 16.05
CA ALA A 70 3.90 -1.42 14.72
C ALA A 70 4.01 0.10 14.69
N VAL A 71 4.35 0.65 13.52
CA VAL A 71 4.35 2.12 13.30
C VAL A 71 2.95 2.70 13.49
N ASP A 72 1.91 1.98 13.03
CA ASP A 72 0.50 2.39 13.10
C ASP A 72 -0.27 1.70 14.23
N LYS A 73 0.35 1.55 15.41
CA LYS A 73 -0.27 0.94 16.59
C LYS A 73 -1.63 1.56 16.93
N GLY A 74 -1.75 2.88 16.82
CA GLY A 74 -3.00 3.61 17.08
C GLY A 74 -4.14 3.18 16.15
N TYR A 75 -3.88 2.95 14.86
CA TYR A 75 -4.88 2.45 13.93
C TYR A 75 -5.32 1.03 14.28
N ILE A 76 -4.36 0.13 14.53
CA ILE A 76 -4.63 -1.26 14.89
C ILE A 76 -5.52 -1.34 16.14
N MET A 77 -5.17 -0.58 17.19
CA MET A 77 -5.95 -0.53 18.42
C MET A 77 -7.34 0.09 18.19
N GLY A 78 -7.44 1.13 17.38
CA GLY A 78 -8.73 1.72 16.98
C GLY A 78 -9.63 0.71 16.27
N SER A 79 -9.11 0.04 15.24
CA SER A 79 -9.85 -0.97 14.47
C SER A 79 -10.27 -2.17 15.33
N LEU A 80 -9.39 -2.66 16.21
CA LEU A 80 -9.74 -3.76 17.12
C LEU A 80 -10.81 -3.33 18.13
N ARG A 81 -10.68 -2.14 18.74
CA ARG A 81 -11.69 -1.61 19.67
C ARG A 81 -13.05 -1.46 18.99
N GLN A 82 -13.09 -0.92 17.77
CA GLN A 82 -14.32 -0.81 16.99
C GLN A 82 -14.99 -2.17 16.78
N ARG A 83 -14.22 -3.19 16.39
CA ARG A 83 -14.74 -4.55 16.17
C ARG A 83 -15.28 -5.17 17.47
N LEU A 84 -14.56 -5.01 18.59
CA LEU A 84 -15.00 -5.49 19.90
C LEU A 84 -16.29 -4.82 20.35
N MET A 85 -16.39 -3.49 20.24
CA MET A 85 -17.59 -2.75 20.62
C MET A 85 -18.78 -3.13 19.73
N THR A 86 -18.55 -3.34 18.42
CA THR A 86 -19.58 -3.82 17.48
C THR A 86 -20.05 -5.23 17.85
N ALA A 87 -19.18 -6.07 18.39
CA ALA A 87 -19.51 -7.40 18.92
C ALA A 87 -20.12 -7.37 20.34
N GLY A 88 -20.41 -6.18 20.89
CA GLY A 88 -21.08 -6.02 22.19
C GLY A 88 -20.15 -6.08 23.41
N ALA A 89 -18.83 -5.96 23.23
CA ALA A 89 -17.89 -5.86 24.34
C ALA A 89 -17.98 -4.50 25.05
N LEU A 90 -17.85 -4.51 26.38
CA LEU A 90 -17.64 -3.30 27.17
C LEU A 90 -16.13 -3.06 27.30
N VAL A 91 -15.54 -2.33 26.35
CA VAL A 91 -14.10 -2.07 26.36
C VAL A 91 -13.74 -1.12 27.50
N VAL A 92 -12.84 -1.55 28.39
CA VAL A 92 -12.37 -0.77 29.54
C VAL A 92 -10.91 -0.37 29.37
N ASP A 93 -10.52 0.74 30.00
CA ASP A 93 -9.16 1.31 29.85
C ASP A 93 -8.16 0.76 30.87
N ALA A 94 -8.62 0.03 31.89
CA ALA A 94 -7.79 -0.60 32.91
C ALA A 94 -8.02 -2.11 32.97
N LYS A 95 -6.94 -2.85 33.21
CA LYS A 95 -7.01 -4.30 33.47
C LYS A 95 -7.83 -4.58 34.73
N ASP A 96 -7.67 -3.74 35.74
CA ASP A 96 -8.42 -3.82 37.00
C ASP A 96 -9.92 -3.57 36.75
N GLY A 97 -10.74 -4.56 37.06
CA GLY A 97 -12.19 -4.52 36.83
C GLY A 97 -12.64 -5.01 35.44
N SER A 98 -11.73 -5.58 34.64
CA SER A 98 -12.07 -6.34 33.44
C SER A 98 -12.36 -7.82 33.78
N ASP A 99 -13.31 -8.42 33.06
CA ASP A 99 -13.59 -9.85 33.16
C ASP A 99 -12.61 -10.66 32.32
N MET A 100 -12.15 -10.07 31.21
CA MET A 100 -11.28 -10.70 30.23
C MET A 100 -10.22 -9.71 29.74
N THR A 101 -8.99 -10.19 29.62
CA THR A 101 -7.90 -9.48 28.95
C THR A 101 -7.73 -10.08 27.56
N LEU A 102 -7.79 -9.24 26.53
CA LEU A 102 -7.49 -9.58 25.16
C LEU A 102 -6.13 -9.01 24.80
N GLU A 103 -5.13 -9.86 24.65
CA GLU A 103 -3.79 -9.50 24.20
C GLU A 103 -3.72 -9.55 22.68
N ILE A 104 -3.29 -8.45 22.07
CA ILE A 104 -2.93 -8.38 20.66
C ILE A 104 -1.41 -8.38 20.53
N PHE A 105 -0.90 -9.13 19.55
CA PHE A 105 0.52 -9.17 19.23
C PHE A 105 0.77 -9.15 17.73
N SER A 106 1.91 -8.59 17.35
CA SER A 106 2.36 -8.50 15.96
C SER A 106 3.46 -9.51 15.66
N GLY A 107 3.33 -10.22 14.54
CA GLY A 107 4.44 -10.96 13.91
C GLY A 107 5.20 -10.14 12.86
N GLY A 108 4.72 -8.94 12.56
CA GLY A 108 5.30 -8.00 11.59
C GLY A 108 4.22 -7.12 10.98
N VAL A 109 4.42 -5.80 11.01
CA VAL A 109 3.55 -4.82 10.35
C VAL A 109 4.42 -3.77 9.68
N GLY A 110 4.32 -3.63 8.36
CA GLY A 110 5.15 -2.68 7.62
C GLY A 110 4.94 -2.74 6.12
N THR A 111 5.83 -2.05 5.40
CA THR A 111 5.79 -1.96 3.93
C THR A 111 7.07 -2.41 3.27
N ASP A 112 6.95 -3.08 2.13
CA ASP A 112 8.04 -3.47 1.25
C ASP A 112 7.93 -2.74 -0.09
N ASN A 113 9.07 -2.39 -0.69
CA ASN A 113 9.14 -1.78 -2.03
C ASN A 113 9.99 -2.65 -2.95
N VAL A 114 9.50 -2.89 -4.16
CA VAL A 114 10.19 -3.62 -5.22
C VAL A 114 10.23 -2.74 -6.45
N GLU A 115 11.44 -2.43 -6.93
CA GLU A 115 11.65 -1.69 -8.16
C GLU A 115 12.34 -2.59 -9.18
N SER A 116 11.82 -2.62 -10.39
CA SER A 116 12.37 -3.35 -11.52
C SER A 116 12.35 -2.44 -12.74
N TYR A 117 13.48 -2.31 -13.43
CA TYR A 117 13.54 -1.50 -14.63
C TYR A 117 14.41 -2.17 -15.69
N LEU A 118 14.11 -1.86 -16.95
CA LEU A 118 14.91 -2.21 -18.11
C LEU A 118 15.37 -0.91 -18.76
N GLY A 119 16.68 -0.71 -18.85
CA GLY A 119 17.23 0.55 -19.33
C GLY A 119 18.75 0.60 -19.34
N VAL A 120 19.27 1.75 -19.76
CA VAL A 120 20.69 2.09 -19.64
C VAL A 120 20.87 2.89 -18.35
N PRO A 121 21.64 2.41 -17.36
CA PRO A 121 21.88 3.16 -16.13
C PRO A 121 22.65 4.45 -16.45
N GLY A 122 22.49 5.48 -15.64
CA GLY A 122 23.29 6.70 -15.77
C GLY A 122 24.77 6.38 -15.62
N LEU A 123 25.60 6.83 -16.56
CA LEU A 123 27.05 6.64 -16.52
C LEU A 123 27.74 7.99 -16.36
N THR A 124 28.54 8.12 -15.31
CA THR A 124 29.47 9.23 -15.12
C THR A 124 30.84 8.79 -15.61
N VAL A 125 31.35 9.42 -16.68
CA VAL A 125 32.68 9.12 -17.23
C VAL A 125 33.73 9.97 -16.52
N PRO A 126 34.68 9.38 -15.76
CA PRO A 126 35.73 10.15 -15.09
C PRO A 126 36.54 10.98 -16.08
N GLY A 127 36.71 12.27 -15.82
CA GLY A 127 37.46 13.19 -16.67
C GLY A 127 36.67 13.84 -17.82
N MET A 128 35.39 13.50 -18.00
CA MET A 128 34.48 14.16 -18.94
C MET A 128 33.35 14.86 -18.18
N PRO A 129 33.05 16.15 -18.43
CA PRO A 129 31.95 16.87 -17.78
C PRO A 129 30.59 16.53 -18.44
N VAL A 130 30.39 15.29 -18.88
CA VAL A 130 29.18 14.84 -19.56
C VAL A 130 28.58 13.69 -18.75
N GLU A 131 27.41 13.93 -18.18
CA GLU A 131 26.59 12.87 -17.57
C GLU A 131 25.71 12.26 -18.66
N ILE A 132 25.85 10.95 -18.89
CA ILE A 132 24.93 10.22 -19.76
C ILE A 132 23.67 9.96 -18.92
N PRO A 133 22.50 10.54 -19.29
CA PRO A 133 21.30 10.40 -18.50
C PRO A 133 20.82 8.95 -18.50
N GLU A 134 20.20 8.55 -17.40
CA GLU A 134 19.56 7.24 -17.32
C GLU A 134 18.38 7.15 -18.30
N VAL A 135 18.34 6.09 -19.09
CA VAL A 135 17.24 5.82 -20.03
C VAL A 135 16.50 4.57 -19.56
N ARG A 136 15.35 4.75 -18.91
CA ARG A 136 14.44 3.67 -18.51
C ARG A 136 13.42 3.42 -19.62
N VAL A 137 13.58 2.32 -20.34
CA VAL A 137 12.64 1.90 -21.39
C VAL A 137 11.38 1.28 -20.78
N TYR A 138 11.53 0.58 -19.66
CA TYR A 138 10.43 0.08 -18.87
C TYR A 138 10.79 0.20 -17.40
N GLU A 139 9.84 0.63 -16.58
CA GLU A 139 9.98 0.59 -15.13
C GLU A 139 8.69 0.05 -14.50
N LYS A 140 8.84 -0.73 -13.44
CA LYS A 140 7.75 -1.14 -12.54
C LYS A 140 8.21 -0.95 -11.10
N LYS A 141 7.43 -0.20 -10.34
CA LYS A 141 7.57 0.05 -8.91
C LYS A 141 6.35 -0.53 -8.21
N SER A 142 6.55 -1.54 -7.38
CA SER A 142 5.51 -2.20 -6.60
C SER A 142 5.76 -1.94 -5.12
N GLN A 143 4.73 -1.49 -4.43
CA GLN A 143 4.71 -1.29 -2.99
C GLN A 143 3.73 -2.27 -2.38
N PHE A 144 4.05 -2.78 -1.19
CA PHE A 144 3.22 -3.73 -0.49
C PHE A 144 3.11 -3.35 0.98
N GLY A 145 1.92 -3.43 1.54
CA GLY A 145 1.69 -3.40 2.98
C GLY A 145 1.47 -4.80 3.49
N THR A 146 2.15 -5.23 4.54
CA THR A 146 1.98 -6.56 5.14
C THR A 146 1.68 -6.40 6.62
N ALA A 147 0.66 -7.10 7.09
CA ALA A 147 0.31 -7.15 8.51
C ALA A 147 0.13 -8.61 8.94
N LYS A 148 0.80 -8.98 10.03
CA LYS A 148 0.67 -10.27 10.69
C LYS A 148 0.30 -10.04 12.14
N LEU A 149 -0.92 -10.40 12.52
CA LEU A 149 -1.47 -10.15 13.86
C LEU A 149 -2.02 -11.45 14.46
N GLY A 150 -2.02 -11.53 15.77
CA GLY A 150 -2.70 -12.57 16.53
C GLY A 150 -3.35 -11.99 17.79
N LEU A 151 -4.38 -12.67 18.26
CA LEU A 151 -5.15 -12.35 19.46
C LEU A 151 -5.18 -13.57 20.39
N VAL A 152 -4.94 -13.34 21.67
CA VAL A 152 -5.18 -14.32 22.73
C VAL A 152 -6.05 -13.66 23.79
N ALA A 153 -7.04 -14.38 24.30
CA ALA A 153 -7.85 -13.90 25.40
C ALA A 153 -7.76 -14.84 26.60
N TYR A 154 -7.69 -14.26 27.78
CA TYR A 154 -7.70 -14.99 29.05
C TYR A 154 -8.54 -14.28 30.10
N ALA A 155 -9.04 -15.04 31.06
CA ALA A 155 -9.77 -14.49 32.20
C ALA A 155 -8.81 -13.65 33.06
N THR A 156 -9.14 -12.37 33.29
CA THR A 156 -8.23 -11.45 33.98
C THR A 156 -7.91 -11.90 35.40
N THR A 157 -8.87 -12.53 36.08
CA THR A 157 -8.75 -12.97 37.48
C THR A 157 -7.95 -14.26 37.65
N THR A 158 -8.14 -15.24 36.77
CA THR A 158 -7.54 -16.58 36.90
C THR A 158 -6.35 -16.81 35.99
N GLY A 159 -6.18 -16.01 34.93
CA GLY A 159 -5.20 -16.24 33.88
C GLY A 159 -5.55 -17.42 32.96
N GLU A 160 -6.74 -18.01 33.08
CA GLU A 160 -7.18 -19.13 32.25
C GLU A 160 -7.39 -18.67 30.82
N MET A 161 -6.77 -19.38 29.87
CA MET A 161 -6.94 -19.11 28.44
C MET A 161 -8.40 -19.39 28.03
N LEU A 162 -9.04 -18.36 27.47
CA LEU A 162 -10.41 -18.43 26.97
C LEU A 162 -10.46 -18.56 25.45
N TYR A 163 -9.45 -18.05 24.74
CA TYR A 163 -9.43 -17.98 23.29
C TYR A 163 -8.03 -17.77 22.72
N ASP A 164 -7.77 -18.35 21.55
CA ASP A 164 -6.60 -18.11 20.71
C ASP A 164 -7.07 -18.01 19.25
N SER A 165 -6.79 -16.87 18.58
CA SER A 165 -7.11 -16.71 17.16
C SER A 165 -6.10 -17.40 16.24
N GLY A 166 -4.98 -17.87 16.77
CA GLY A 166 -3.78 -18.13 16.00
C GLY A 166 -3.18 -16.85 15.44
N ARG A 167 -2.43 -16.97 14.35
CA ARG A 167 -1.79 -15.83 13.67
C ARG A 167 -2.32 -15.72 12.26
N THR A 168 -2.76 -14.52 11.91
CA THR A 168 -3.30 -14.23 10.59
C THR A 168 -2.41 -13.26 9.86
N LEU A 169 -2.33 -13.39 8.54
CA LEU A 169 -1.51 -12.59 7.65
C LEU A 169 -2.37 -12.06 6.50
N ALA A 170 -2.19 -10.79 6.17
CA ALA A 170 -2.67 -10.22 4.93
C ALA A 170 -1.64 -9.28 4.31
N ARG A 171 -1.78 -9.07 3.01
CA ARG A 171 -0.92 -8.21 2.21
C ARG A 171 -1.79 -7.36 1.28
N ALA A 172 -1.53 -6.06 1.28
CA ALA A 172 -2.10 -5.09 0.36
C ALA A 172 -1.02 -4.64 -0.63
N ASP A 173 -1.41 -4.16 -1.81
CA ASP A 173 -0.49 -3.84 -2.90
C ASP A 173 -0.90 -2.59 -3.69
N ASP A 174 0.11 -1.87 -4.18
CA ASP A 174 -0.01 -0.76 -5.14
C ASP A 174 1.19 -0.83 -6.08
N SER A 175 0.93 -0.98 -7.37
CA SER A 175 1.96 -1.08 -8.40
C SER A 175 1.79 0.01 -9.44
N ARG A 176 2.93 0.52 -9.87
CA ARG A 176 3.06 1.56 -10.88
C ARG A 176 4.03 1.09 -11.94
N TRP A 177 3.67 1.25 -13.20
CA TRP A 177 4.59 0.96 -14.29
C TRP A 177 4.55 2.03 -15.38
N SER A 178 5.66 2.15 -16.10
CA SER A 178 5.81 3.05 -17.23
C SER A 178 6.62 2.37 -18.33
N VAL A 179 6.36 2.76 -19.58
CA VAL A 179 7.09 2.26 -20.75
C VAL A 179 7.43 3.43 -21.66
N MET A 180 8.71 3.61 -21.97
CA MET A 180 9.23 4.69 -22.82
C MET A 180 8.71 6.08 -22.40
N GLY A 181 8.61 6.34 -21.10
CA GLY A 181 8.06 7.60 -20.57
C GLY A 181 6.54 7.73 -20.64
N VAL A 182 5.83 6.77 -21.22
CA VAL A 182 4.36 6.68 -21.18
C VAL A 182 3.95 6.02 -19.85
N GLY A 183 3.13 6.72 -19.08
CA GLY A 183 2.68 6.31 -17.74
C GLY A 183 2.60 7.52 -16.80
N PRO A 184 2.46 7.30 -15.47
CA PRO A 184 2.39 6.02 -14.79
C PRO A 184 1.03 5.33 -14.93
N PHE A 185 1.03 4.09 -15.40
CA PHE A 185 -0.10 3.18 -15.25
C PHE A 185 -0.09 2.63 -13.83
N GLN A 186 -1.26 2.54 -13.20
CA GLN A 186 -1.40 2.22 -11.80
C GLN A 186 -2.40 1.08 -11.62
N GLU A 187 -2.06 0.13 -10.77
CA GLU A 187 -2.85 -1.05 -10.42
C GLU A 187 -2.65 -1.38 -8.94
N GLY A 188 -3.56 -2.14 -8.34
CA GLY A 188 -3.40 -2.66 -6.98
C GLY A 188 -4.64 -2.48 -6.10
N SER A 189 -4.70 -3.29 -5.05
CA SER A 189 -5.87 -3.41 -4.17
C SER A 189 -6.22 -2.11 -3.43
N VAL A 190 -5.20 -1.38 -2.95
CA VAL A 190 -5.42 -0.11 -2.23
C VAL A 190 -5.92 0.99 -3.16
N ARG A 191 -5.35 1.07 -4.36
CA ARG A 191 -5.78 2.06 -5.37
C ARG A 191 -7.22 1.82 -5.79
N GLU A 192 -7.59 0.55 -5.98
CA GLU A 192 -8.96 0.18 -6.33
C GLU A 192 -9.94 0.59 -5.24
N GLU A 193 -9.60 0.37 -3.97
CA GLU A 193 -10.42 0.80 -2.83
C GLU A 193 -10.62 2.32 -2.81
N VAL A 194 -9.54 3.09 -3.01
CA VAL A 194 -9.61 4.56 -3.07
C VAL A 194 -10.54 4.98 -4.20
N ASN A 195 -10.32 4.50 -5.42
CA ASN A 195 -11.13 4.86 -6.59
C ASN A 195 -12.61 4.49 -6.41
N ARG A 196 -12.89 3.34 -5.80
CA ARG A 196 -14.26 2.89 -5.49
C ARG A 196 -14.94 3.78 -4.45
N SER A 197 -14.20 4.24 -3.46
CA SER A 197 -14.74 4.99 -2.32
C SER A 197 -14.87 6.50 -2.60
N THR A 198 -13.99 7.07 -3.41
CA THR A 198 -14.00 8.50 -3.75
C THR A 198 -14.71 8.81 -5.07
N GLY A 199 -15.00 7.79 -5.88
CA GLY A 199 -15.47 7.95 -7.25
C GLY A 199 -14.41 8.58 -8.18
N SER A 200 -13.17 8.76 -7.71
CA SER A 200 -12.08 9.29 -8.54
C SER A 200 -11.60 8.21 -9.49
N THR A 201 -11.90 8.37 -10.77
CA THR A 201 -11.12 7.69 -11.81
C THR A 201 -9.93 8.58 -12.10
N ASP A 202 -8.74 8.25 -11.59
CA ASP A 202 -7.51 8.94 -11.99
C ASP A 202 -7.46 8.99 -13.54
N PHE A 203 -7.09 10.14 -14.11
CA PHE A 203 -7.09 10.36 -15.56
C PHE A 203 -6.32 9.27 -16.33
N THR A 204 -5.27 8.71 -15.72
CA THR A 204 -4.49 7.58 -16.25
C THR A 204 -5.28 6.27 -16.31
N ALA A 205 -6.20 6.00 -15.38
CA ALA A 205 -7.11 4.85 -15.44
C ALA A 205 -8.12 4.98 -16.60
N ARG A 206 -8.52 6.20 -16.97
CA ARG A 206 -9.33 6.44 -18.18
C ARG A 206 -8.58 6.12 -19.47
N VAL A 207 -7.28 6.41 -19.53
CA VAL A 207 -6.44 6.07 -20.68
C VAL A 207 -6.18 4.56 -20.76
N ALA A 208 -5.90 3.89 -19.63
CA ALA A 208 -5.74 2.44 -19.60
C ALA A 208 -7.01 1.70 -20.08
N ASN A 209 -8.19 2.10 -19.57
CA ASN A 209 -9.46 1.55 -20.03
C ASN A 209 -9.74 1.81 -21.51
N SER A 210 -9.30 2.95 -22.05
CA SER A 210 -9.44 3.24 -23.49
C SER A 210 -8.55 2.35 -24.36
N VAL A 211 -7.41 1.85 -23.85
CA VAL A 211 -6.52 0.96 -24.60
C VAL A 211 -7.04 -0.48 -24.61
N ASP A 212 -7.68 -0.92 -23.52
CA ASP A 212 -8.32 -2.24 -23.48
C ASP A 212 -9.62 -2.28 -24.30
N ASP A 213 -10.39 -1.19 -24.36
CA ASP A 213 -11.55 -1.06 -25.27
C ASP A 213 -11.15 -1.10 -26.77
N LEU A 214 -9.91 -0.73 -27.08
CA LEU A 214 -9.32 -0.81 -28.42
C LEU A 214 -8.86 -2.22 -28.81
N LYS A 215 -8.72 -3.15 -27.85
CA LYS A 215 -8.40 -4.57 -28.12
C LYS A 215 -9.65 -5.44 -28.28
N ILE A 216 -10.84 -4.90 -27.98
CA ILE A 216 -12.14 -5.60 -28.07
C ILE A 216 -12.93 -5.19 -29.35
N ARG A 217 -12.32 -4.41 -30.25
CA ARG A 217 -12.86 -4.09 -31.58
C ARG A 217 -12.02 -4.64 -32.71
#